data_AF-A0A522WBW9-F1
#
_entry.id   AF-A0A522WBW9-F1
#
_cell.length_a   1.000
_cell.length_b   1.000
_cell.length_c   1.000
_cell.angle_alpha   90.00
_cell.angle_beta   90.00
_cell.angle_gamma   90.00
#
_symmetry.space_group_name_H-M   'P 1'
#
loop_
_entity.id
_entity.type
_entity.pdbx_description
1 polymer ?
#
loop_
_entity_poly.entity_id
_entity_poly.type
_entity_poly.pdbx_seq_one_letter_code
_entity_poly.pdbx_strand_id
1 'polypeptide(L)' 'MPDYSLKKTILTSASNPRIKNVIKLRRADYRKRTQAFIIEGCRELSRALSAGVKIEELYFCPGLFSDARG' A
#
# COMPACT_ATOMS: atom_id res chain seq x y z
N MET A 1 -7.90 24.47 -1.16
CA MET A 1 -7.00 23.36 -1.55
C MET A 1 -6.16 23.02 -0.31
N PRO A 2 -6.39 21.89 0.36
CA PRO A 2 -5.59 21.52 1.52
C PRO A 2 -4.13 21.22 1.11
N ASP A 3 -3.20 21.56 1.98
CA ASP A 3 -1.77 21.25 1.86
C ASP A 3 -1.55 19.73 1.97
N TYR A 4 -1.39 19.06 0.82
CA TYR A 4 -1.02 17.64 0.73
C TYR A 4 0.49 17.45 0.82
N SER A 5 1.12 17.93 1.89
CA SER A 5 2.52 17.62 2.18
C SER A 5 2.65 16.12 2.53
N LEU A 6 2.83 15.29 1.50
CA LEU A 6 3.07 13.87 1.64
C LEU A 6 4.45 13.66 2.29
N LYS A 7 4.46 13.24 3.56
CA LYS A 7 5.70 12.77 4.20
C LYS A 7 6.17 11.49 3.52
N LYS A 8 7.13 11.64 2.60
CA LYS A 8 7.82 10.53 1.95
C LYS A 8 8.87 9.95 2.90
N THR A 9 8.72 8.68 3.29
CA THR A 9 9.72 7.94 4.06
C THR A 9 10.25 6.78 3.23
N ILE A 10 11.57 6.69 3.05
CA ILE A 10 12.21 5.58 2.34
C ILE A 10 12.43 4.42 3.31
N LEU A 11 11.91 3.24 2.97
CA LEU A 11 12.10 2.01 3.74
C LEU A 11 13.07 1.09 2.99
N THR A 12 14.21 0.77 3.60
CA THR A 12 15.27 -0.04 2.97
C THR A 12 15.45 -1.42 3.60
N SER A 13 14.83 -1.69 4.75
CA SER A 13 14.99 -2.95 5.48
C SER A 13 13.69 -3.73 5.60
N ALA A 14 13.71 -5.01 5.20
CA ALA A 14 12.61 -5.95 5.42
C ALA A 14 12.32 -6.20 6.92
N SER A 15 13.26 -5.87 7.81
CA SER A 15 13.04 -5.97 9.26
C SER A 15 12.15 -4.87 9.82
N ASN A 16 11.89 -3.80 9.05
CA ASN A 16 11.06 -2.67 9.45
C ASN A 16 9.64 -3.13 9.87
N PRO A 17 9.11 -2.67 11.01
CA PRO A 17 7.79 -3.07 11.50
C PRO A 17 6.65 -2.83 10.50
N ARG A 18 6.70 -1.76 9.70
CA ARG A 18 5.69 -1.45 8.67
C ARG A 18 5.68 -2.49 7.55
N ILE A 19 6.86 -2.86 7.05
CA ILE A 19 7.00 -3.93 6.06
C ILE A 19 6.54 -5.28 6.63
N LYS A 20 6.93 -5.61 7.87
CA LYS A 20 6.44 -6.82 8.55
C LYS A 20 4.92 -6.83 8.70
N ASN A 21 4.30 -5.69 8.96
CA ASN A 21 2.85 -5.57 9.03
C ASN A 21 2.18 -5.90 7.68
N VAL A 22 2.69 -5.34 6.58
CA VAL A 22 2.22 -5.67 5.22
C VAL A 22 2.34 -7.17 4.95
N ILE A 23 3.47 -7.79 5.27
CA ILE A 23 3.65 -9.25 5.07
C ILE A 23 2.60 -10.05 5.88
N LYS A 24 2.32 -9.65 7.12
CA LYS A 24 1.33 -10.34 7.97
C LYS A 24 -0.09 -10.26 7.42
N LEU A 25 -0.46 -9.18 6.71
CA LEU A 25 -1.78 -9.03 6.08
C LEU A 25 -2.06 -10.08 4.99
N ARG A 26 -1.05 -10.83 4.52
CA ARG A 26 -1.27 -11.99 3.66
C ARG A 26 -2.00 -13.15 4.37
N ARG A 27 -1.98 -13.19 5.71
CA ARG A 27 -2.67 -14.22 6.50
C ARG A 27 -4.11 -13.84 6.83
N ALA A 28 -5.05 -14.78 6.69
CA ALA A 28 -6.48 -14.53 6.85
C ALA A 28 -6.88 -14.17 8.30
N ASP A 29 -6.28 -14.82 9.30
CA ASP A 29 -6.47 -14.52 10.72
C ASP A 29 -6.08 -13.08 11.05
N TYR A 30 -4.94 -12.63 10.51
CA TYR A 30 -4.46 -11.28 10.69
C TYR A 30 -5.39 -10.25 10.06
N ARG A 31 -5.84 -10.45 8.80
CA ARG A 31 -6.80 -9.56 8.13
C ARG A 31 -8.10 -9.39 8.92
N LYS A 32 -8.65 -10.50 9.42
CA LYS A 32 -9.88 -10.47 10.24
C LYS A 32 -9.68 -9.67 11.52
N ARG A 33 -8.53 -9.83 12.19
CA ARG A 33 -8.24 -9.10 13.43
C ARG A 33 -8.00 -7.61 13.20
N THR A 34 -7.30 -7.24 12.14
CA THR A 34 -6.96 -5.84 11.87
C THR A 34 -8.00 -5.11 11.03
N GLN A 35 -8.98 -5.84 10.47
CA GLN A 35 -9.96 -5.30 9.51
C GLN A 35 -9.28 -4.59 8.32
N ALA A 36 -8.11 -5.09 7.92
CA ALA A 36 -7.29 -4.52 6.86
C ALA A 36 -6.85 -5.60 5.87
N PHE A 37 -6.60 -5.20 4.63
CA PHE A 37 -6.11 -6.08 3.57
C PHE A 37 -5.17 -5.32 2.63
N ILE A 38 -4.41 -6.07 1.83
CA ILE A 38 -3.47 -5.52 0.85
C ILE A 38 -4.19 -5.36 -0.48
N ILE A 39 -4.00 -4.21 -1.12
CA ILE A 39 -4.33 -3.98 -2.52
C ILE A 39 -3.02 -3.93 -3.29
N GLU A 40 -2.86 -4.80 -4.29
CA GLU A 40 -1.67 -4.86 -5.15
C GLU A 40 -2.05 -4.49 -6.58
N GLY A 41 -1.30 -3.57 -7.20
CA GLY A 41 -1.53 -3.14 -8.59
C GLY A 41 -2.30 -1.82 -8.73
N CYS A 42 -1.99 -1.07 -9.80
CA CYS A 42 -2.62 0.21 -10.10
C CYS A 42 -4.11 0.07 -10.43
N ARG A 43 -4.50 -1.01 -11.12
CA ARG A 43 -5.89 -1.24 -11.52
C ARG A 43 -6.77 -1.51 -10.32
N GLU A 44 -6.31 -2.37 -9.42
CA GLU A 44 -7.01 -2.75 -8.20
C GLU A 44 -7.09 -1.56 -7.24
N LEU A 45 -6.00 -0.78 -7.11
CA LEU A 45 -6.00 0.46 -6.35
C LEU A 45 -7.00 1.49 -6.91
N SER A 46 -7.02 1.68 -8.23
CA SER A 46 -7.99 2.57 -8.89
C SER A 46 -9.43 2.13 -8.62
N ARG A 47 -9.74 0.83 -8.76
CA ARG A 47 -11.08 0.29 -8.43
C ARG A 47 -11.46 0.52 -6.97
N ALA A 48 -10.53 0.30 -6.04
CA ALA A 48 -10.77 0.50 -4.61
C ALA A 48 -11.07 1.97 -4.29
N LEU A 49 -10.29 2.90 -4.88
CA LEU A 49 -10.54 4.34 -4.76
C LEU A 49 -11.90 4.73 -5.34
N SER A 50 -12.25 4.23 -6.52
CA SER A 50 -13.57 4.47 -7.13
C SER A 50 -14.73 3.90 -6.30
N ALA A 51 -14.50 2.83 -5.54
CA ALA A 51 -15.48 2.25 -4.62
C ALA A 51 -15.52 2.95 -3.25
N GLY A 52 -14.74 4.01 -3.03
CA GLY A 52 -14.70 4.75 -1.76
C GLY A 52 -13.92 4.05 -0.64
N VAL A 53 -13.07 3.07 -0.97
CA VAL A 53 -12.21 2.42 0.03
C VAL A 53 -11.22 3.45 0.59
N LYS A 54 -11.16 3.57 1.92
CA LYS A 54 -10.18 4.40 2.60
C LYS A 54 -8.81 3.72 2.59
N ILE A 55 -7.83 4.37 1.96
CA ILE A 55 -6.44 3.90 1.96
C ILE A 55 -5.75 4.37 3.24
N GLU A 56 -5.23 3.45 4.03
CA GLU A 56 -4.49 3.75 5.26
C GLU A 56 -3.00 4.05 4.99
N GLU A 57 -2.37 3.23 4.16
CA GLU A 57 -0.95 3.35 3.81
C GLU A 57 -0.73 2.97 2.34
N LEU A 58 0.16 3.71 1.65
CA LEU A 58 0.58 3.42 0.28
C LEU A 58 2.06 3.09 0.26
N TYR A 59 2.40 1.93 -0.31
CA TYR A 59 3.77 1.49 -0.52
C TYR A 59 4.10 1.58 -2.00
N PHE A 60 5.18 2.29 -2.32
CA PHE A 60 5.61 2.50 -3.70
C PHE A 60 7.09 2.14 -3.85
N CYS A 61 7.39 1.22 -4.77
CA CYS A 61 8.75 0.88 -5.14
C CYS A 61 8.99 1.32 -6.59
N PRO A 62 9.67 2.45 -6.83
CA PRO A 62 9.88 2.96 -8.19
C PRO A 62 10.49 1.92 -9.13
N GLY A 63 11.41 1.09 -8.64
CA GLY A 63 12.07 0.06 -9.45
C GLY A 63 11.16 -1.09 -9.89
N LEU A 64 9.97 -1.26 -9.31
CA LEU A 64 8.96 -2.23 -9.77
C LEU A 64 8.02 -1.66 -10.83
N PHE A 65 8.02 -0.34 -11.01
CA PHE A 65 7.31 0.32 -12.09
C PHE A 65 8.34 0.63 -13.18
N SER A 66 8.62 -0.35 -14.05
CA SER A 66 9.24 -0.01 -15.32
C SER A 66 8.26 0.89 -16.07
N ASP A 67 8.75 1.96 -16.69
CA ASP A 67 8.00 2.75 -17.65
C ASP A 67 7.37 1.80 -18.68
N ALA A 68 6.10 1.42 -18.45
CA ALA A 68 5.22 1.02 -19.52
C ALA A 68 4.89 2.32 -20.25
N ARG A 69 5.88 2.82 -20.99
CA ARG A 69 5.66 3.65 -22.16
C ARG A 69 4.74 2.84 -23.07
N GLY A 70 3.45 3.07 -22.93
CA GLY A 70 2.54 3.04 -24.07
C GLY A 70 2.74 4.32 -24.86
#